data_AF-A0A4Y7PM17-F1
#
_entry.id   AF-A0A4Y7PM17-F1
#
_cell.length_a   1.000
_cell.length_b   1.000
_cell.length_c   1.000
_cell.angle_alpha   90.00
_cell.angle_beta   90.00
_cell.angle_gamma   90.00
#
_symmetry.space_group_name_H-M   'P 1'
#
loop_
_entity.id
_entity.type
_entity.pdbx_description
1 polymer ?
#
loop_
_entity_poly.entity_id
_entity_poly.type
_entity_poly.pdbx_seq_one_letter_code
_entity_poly.pdbx_strand_id
1 'polypeptide(L)'
;KRVLYTANVGDTRAVLCRGGKAIELTVEHKPNEPNEWKRLQEAAKHFKYGLDFSEDSGPDGSTIHRVGGRSNSRAFGHPADYILAVPDVSRTELQDDDEFLIIASDGLWDAMKSNDYAVTLVRNVLEPLEACTILNKHAIEFGAKIGYYPGHDDTTVMVIRFSAPPQ
;
A
#
# COMPACT_ATOMS: atom_id res chain seq x y z
N LYS A 1 -17.27 21.70 1.35
CA LYS A 1 -16.97 20.31 0.91
C LYS A 1 -15.53 19.98 1.30
N ARG A 2 -15.31 18.89 2.04
CA ARG A 2 -13.96 18.40 2.38
C ARG A 2 -13.53 17.42 1.29
N VAL A 3 -12.33 17.60 0.73
CA VAL A 3 -11.82 16.77 -0.36
C VAL A 3 -10.46 16.22 0.06
N LEU A 4 -10.29 14.91 -0.06
CA LEU A 4 -9.03 14.21 0.14
C LEU A 4 -8.39 13.95 -1.22
N TYR A 5 -7.14 14.35 -1.37
CA TYR A 5 -6.32 13.99 -2.53
C TYR A 5 -5.28 12.97 -2.08
N THR A 6 -5.13 11.89 -2.85
CA THR A 6 -4.03 10.94 -2.67
C THR A 6 -3.11 11.03 -3.87
N ALA A 7 -1.81 10.87 -3.66
CA ALA A 7 -0.79 10.80 -4.69
C ALA A 7 0.19 9.70 -4.29
N ASN A 8 0.20 8.58 -5.02
CA ASN A 8 1.02 7.41 -4.68
C ASN A 8 2.12 7.16 -5.71
N VAL A 9 3.30 6.77 -5.24
CA VAL A 9 4.43 6.25 -6.02
C VAL A 9 4.99 5.06 -5.23
N GLY A 10 4.96 3.86 -5.82
CA GLY A 10 5.33 2.61 -5.14
C GLY A 10 4.12 1.77 -4.69
N ASP A 11 4.34 0.92 -3.71
CA ASP A 11 3.43 -0.11 -3.17
C ASP A 11 2.94 0.17 -1.73
N THR A 12 3.17 1.38 -1.23
CA THR A 12 2.42 1.91 -0.08
C THR A 12 0.94 2.02 -0.43
N ARG A 13 0.06 1.70 0.52
CA ARG A 13 -1.39 1.76 0.32
C ARG A 13 -2.06 2.66 1.35
N ALA A 14 -3.08 3.39 0.89
CA ALA A 14 -3.97 4.19 1.72
C ALA A 14 -5.42 3.67 1.63
N VAL A 15 -6.04 3.46 2.78
CA VAL A 15 -7.39 2.89 2.93
C VAL A 15 -8.25 3.80 3.80
N LEU A 16 -9.35 4.28 3.24
CA LEU A 16 -10.39 5.04 3.92
C LEU A 16 -11.40 4.09 4.56
N CYS A 17 -11.75 4.33 5.83
CA CYS A 17 -12.92 3.73 6.45
C CYS A 17 -14.15 4.62 6.22
N ARG A 18 -15.13 4.11 5.47
CA ARG A 18 -16.45 4.74 5.26
C ARG A 18 -17.54 3.81 5.76
N GLY A 19 -18.32 4.24 6.76
CA GLY A 19 -19.40 3.45 7.32
C GLY A 19 -18.96 2.05 7.81
N GLY A 20 -17.70 1.92 8.23
CA GLY A 20 -17.10 0.66 8.66
C GLY A 20 -16.58 -0.26 7.55
N LYS A 21 -16.52 0.23 6.31
CA LYS A 21 -16.00 -0.50 5.16
C LYS A 21 -14.72 0.14 4.66
N ALA A 22 -13.79 -0.70 4.23
CA ALA A 22 -12.56 -0.24 3.60
C ALA A 22 -12.80 0.21 2.16
N ILE A 23 -12.32 1.41 1.83
CA ILE A 23 -12.24 1.95 0.48
C ILE A 23 -10.76 2.23 0.19
N GLU A 24 -10.21 1.53 -0.79
CA GLU A 24 -8.84 1.75 -1.23
C GLU A 24 -8.73 3.06 -2.02
N LEU A 25 -7.73 3.88 -1.69
CA LEU A 25 -7.54 5.22 -2.26
C LEU A 25 -6.31 5.32 -3.19
N THR A 26 -5.53 4.26 -3.30
CA THR A 26 -4.25 4.23 -4.02
C THR A 26 -4.17 2.94 -4.80
N VAL A 27 -3.56 2.98 -5.98
CA VAL A 27 -3.19 1.77 -6.72
C VAL A 27 -1.70 1.52 -6.45
N GLU A 28 -1.34 0.28 -6.14
CA GLU A 28 0.07 -0.11 -5.98
C GLU A 28 0.75 -0.14 -7.34
N HIS A 29 2.04 0.17 -7.39
CA HIS A 29 2.80 0.16 -8.63
C HIS A 29 3.64 -1.11 -8.77
N LYS A 30 3.03 -2.29 -8.64
CA LYS A 30 3.73 -3.57 -8.84
C LYS A 30 3.92 -3.86 -10.33
N PRO A 31 5.01 -4.51 -10.77
CA PRO A 31 5.28 -4.77 -12.19
C PRO A 31 4.18 -5.53 -12.94
N ASN A 32 3.42 -6.37 -12.23
CA ASN A 32 2.31 -7.15 -12.77
C ASN A 32 0.97 -6.40 -12.78
N GLU A 33 0.88 -5.20 -12.22
CA GLU A 33 -0.34 -4.40 -12.29
C GLU A 33 -0.67 -4.04 -13.74
N PRO A 34 -1.90 -4.23 -14.24
CA PRO A 34 -2.17 -4.22 -15.68
C PRO A 34 -1.69 -2.96 -16.43
N ASN A 35 -1.84 -1.79 -15.81
CA ASN A 35 -1.39 -0.52 -16.38
C ASN A 35 0.14 -0.40 -16.37
N GLU A 36 0.78 -0.81 -15.27
CA GLU A 36 2.24 -0.79 -15.15
C GLU A 36 2.89 -1.84 -16.05
N TRP A 37 2.32 -3.05 -16.11
CA TRP A 37 2.76 -4.10 -17.01
C TRP A 37 2.72 -3.63 -18.46
N LYS A 38 1.59 -3.08 -18.91
CA LYS A 38 1.47 -2.53 -20.27
C LYS A 38 2.52 -1.45 -20.53
N ARG A 39 2.72 -0.53 -19.58
CA ARG A 39 3.72 0.54 -19.67
C ARG A 39 5.15 0.00 -19.76
N LEU A 40 5.50 -0.96 -18.90
CA LEU A 40 6.82 -1.59 -18.87
C LEU A 40 7.09 -2.38 -20.17
N GLN A 41 6.08 -3.05 -20.72
CA GLN A 41 6.19 -3.75 -22.00
C GLN A 41 6.41 -2.79 -23.17
N GLU A 42 5.79 -1.60 -23.16
CA GLU A 42 6.10 -0.56 -24.16
C GLU A 42 7.50 0.03 -23.95
N ALA A 43 7.92 0.26 -22.70
CA ALA A 43 9.27 0.72 -22.40
C ALA A 43 10.33 -0.29 -22.88
N ALA A 44 10.11 -1.60 -22.67
CA ALA A 44 11.02 -2.68 -23.04
C ALA A 44 11.38 -2.68 -24.52
N LYS A 45 10.49 -2.22 -25.42
CA LYS A 45 10.75 -2.11 -26.87
C LYS A 45 11.88 -1.13 -27.21
N HIS A 46 12.19 -0.19 -26.31
CA HIS A 46 13.25 0.80 -26.48
C HIS A 46 14.62 0.31 -25.99
N PHE A 47 14.69 -0.87 -25.35
CA PHE A 47 15.93 -1.47 -24.86
C PHE A 47 16.34 -2.64 -25.73
N LYS A 48 17.62 -2.69 -26.14
CA LYS A 48 18.17 -3.73 -27.05
C LYS A 48 17.87 -5.16 -26.58
N TYR A 49 17.86 -5.40 -25.27
CA TYR A 49 17.64 -6.71 -24.66
C TYR A 49 16.33 -6.79 -23.88
N GLY A 50 15.42 -5.82 -24.06
CA GLY A 50 14.22 -5.69 -23.23
C GLY A 50 14.53 -5.21 -21.81
N LEU A 51 13.54 -5.38 -20.91
CA LEU A 51 13.70 -5.18 -19.47
C LEU A 51 13.87 -6.53 -18.77
N ASP A 52 14.62 -6.53 -17.67
CA ASP A 52 14.80 -7.70 -16.82
C ASP A 52 13.56 -7.90 -15.96
N PHE A 53 12.74 -8.91 -16.26
CA PHE A 53 11.59 -9.31 -15.46
C PHE A 53 11.86 -10.62 -14.75
N SER A 54 11.53 -10.69 -13.46
CA SER A 54 11.70 -11.90 -12.67
C SER A 54 10.58 -12.06 -11.64
N GLU A 55 10.49 -13.26 -11.07
CA GLU A 55 9.55 -13.61 -10.01
C GLU A 55 10.31 -14.25 -8.85
N ASP A 56 9.98 -13.86 -7.64
CA ASP A 56 10.43 -14.49 -6.40
C ASP A 56 9.23 -15.02 -5.60
N SER A 57 9.50 -15.92 -4.66
CA SER A 57 8.50 -16.35 -3.68
C SER A 57 8.47 -15.40 -2.48
N GLY A 58 7.30 -14.86 -2.17
CA GLY A 58 7.02 -14.19 -0.91
C GLY A 58 6.97 -15.17 0.26
N PRO A 59 7.08 -14.69 1.50
CA PRO A 59 7.16 -15.53 2.70
C PRO A 59 5.85 -16.27 3.02
N ASP A 60 4.73 -15.81 2.46
CA ASP A 60 3.41 -16.43 2.56
C ASP A 60 3.10 -17.35 1.36
N GLY A 61 4.08 -17.56 0.46
CA GLY A 61 3.92 -18.31 -0.77
C GLY A 61 3.34 -17.50 -1.94
N SER A 62 3.16 -16.18 -1.79
CA SER A 62 2.79 -15.29 -2.88
C SER A 62 3.90 -15.15 -3.92
N THR A 63 3.55 -14.67 -5.11
CA THR A 63 4.51 -14.35 -6.17
C THR A 63 4.86 -12.86 -6.11
N ILE A 64 6.15 -12.55 -5.95
CA ILE A 64 6.67 -11.19 -6.02
C ILE A 64 7.19 -10.96 -7.43
N HIS A 65 6.51 -10.11 -8.19
CA HIS A 65 6.95 -9.73 -9.53
C HIS A 65 7.97 -8.60 -9.47
N ARG A 66 9.02 -8.69 -10.28
CA ARG A 66 10.10 -7.71 -10.32
C ARG A 66 10.40 -7.21 -11.72
N VAL A 67 10.91 -5.99 -11.78
CA VAL A 67 11.56 -5.42 -12.97
C VAL A 67 12.87 -4.75 -12.56
N GLY A 68 13.98 -5.10 -13.22
CA GLY A 68 15.32 -4.63 -12.85
C GLY A 68 15.70 -4.92 -11.40
N GLY A 69 15.26 -6.07 -10.87
CA GLY A 69 15.48 -6.46 -9.48
C GLY A 69 14.72 -5.62 -8.45
N ARG A 70 13.59 -5.00 -8.80
CA ARG A 70 12.72 -4.23 -7.90
C ARG A 70 11.28 -4.72 -7.97
N SER A 71 10.61 -4.82 -6.82
CA SER A 71 9.18 -5.14 -6.71
C SER A 71 8.25 -3.96 -7.02
N ASN A 72 8.83 -2.77 -7.22
CA ASN A 72 8.14 -1.54 -7.58
C ASN A 72 8.50 -1.11 -9.00
N SER A 73 7.49 -0.71 -9.76
CA SER A 73 7.61 -0.15 -11.11
C SER A 73 7.59 1.39 -11.14
N ARG A 74 7.30 2.02 -10.00
CA ARG A 74 7.42 3.45 -9.76
C ARG A 74 8.09 3.71 -8.42
N ALA A 75 9.05 4.62 -8.38
CA ALA A 75 9.80 4.97 -7.18
C ALA A 75 10.48 6.33 -7.32
N PHE A 76 10.68 7.04 -6.20
CA PHE A 76 11.52 8.23 -6.17
C PHE A 76 13.01 7.86 -6.22
N GLY A 77 13.82 8.66 -6.91
CA GLY A 77 15.28 8.54 -6.89
C GLY A 77 15.86 7.31 -7.57
N HIS A 78 15.06 6.55 -8.34
CA HIS A 78 15.56 5.40 -9.07
C HIS A 78 16.26 5.85 -10.38
N PRO A 79 17.44 5.30 -10.72
CA PRO A 79 18.21 5.73 -11.88
C PRO A 79 17.70 5.18 -13.22
N ALA A 80 16.89 4.12 -13.21
CA ALA A 80 16.39 3.52 -14.44
C ALA A 80 15.14 4.26 -14.97
N ASP A 81 15.19 4.68 -16.23
CA ASP A 81 14.14 5.51 -16.88
C ASP A 81 12.76 4.83 -16.96
N TYR A 82 12.70 3.51 -16.86
CA TYR A 82 11.45 2.74 -16.86
C TYR A 82 10.80 2.65 -15.47
N ILE A 83 11.48 3.11 -14.41
CA ILE A 83 10.91 3.27 -13.07
C ILE A 83 10.54 4.74 -12.88
N LEU A 84 9.24 5.04 -12.92
CA LEU A 84 8.78 6.42 -12.92
C LEU A 84 8.64 6.98 -11.51
N ALA A 85 8.89 8.28 -11.35
CA ALA A 85 8.53 9.04 -10.14
C ALA A 85 7.20 9.80 -10.31
N VAL A 86 6.36 9.38 -11.27
CA VAL A 86 5.08 10.03 -11.57
C VAL A 86 3.99 9.40 -10.70
N PRO A 87 3.30 10.18 -9.85
CA PRO A 87 2.28 9.64 -8.97
C PRO A 87 0.98 9.34 -9.71
N ASP A 88 0.30 8.28 -9.28
CA ASP A 88 -1.14 8.16 -9.53
C ASP A 88 -1.89 8.99 -8.49
N VAL A 89 -2.75 9.90 -8.98
CA VAL A 89 -3.46 10.88 -8.17
C VAL A 89 -4.95 10.58 -8.18
N SER A 90 -5.57 10.55 -6.99
CA SER A 90 -7.02 10.40 -6.84
C SER A 90 -7.64 11.58 -6.08
N ARG A 91 -8.95 11.80 -6.29
CA ARG A 91 -9.74 12.82 -5.61
C ARG A 91 -10.98 12.19 -5.01
N THR A 92 -11.08 12.20 -3.69
CA THR A 92 -12.22 11.65 -2.94
C THR A 92 -12.94 12.76 -2.18
N GLU A 93 -14.24 12.93 -2.45
CA GLU A 93 -15.08 13.79 -1.62
C GLU A 93 -15.38 13.07 -0.31
N LEU A 94 -15.03 13.70 0.81
CA LEU A 94 -15.29 13.14 2.13
C LEU A 94 -16.76 13.34 2.51
N GLN A 95 -17.35 12.29 3.05
CA GLN A 95 -18.74 12.19 3.49
C GLN A 95 -18.81 12.20 5.03
N ASP A 96 -20.02 12.29 5.56
CA ASP A 96 -20.24 12.34 7.01
C ASP A 96 -19.98 10.99 7.70
N ASP A 97 -20.03 9.89 6.95
CA ASP A 97 -19.73 8.54 7.40
C ASP A 97 -18.27 8.11 7.17
N ASP A 98 -17.39 9.02 6.74
CA ASP A 98 -15.95 8.79 6.70
C ASP A 98 -15.37 8.90 8.11
N GLU A 99 -14.84 7.79 8.63
CA GLU A 99 -14.43 7.67 10.03
C GLU A 99 -12.92 7.95 10.22
N PHE A 100 -12.08 7.36 9.37
CA PHE A 100 -10.62 7.48 9.46
C PHE A 100 -9.91 6.99 8.19
N LEU A 101 -8.63 7.31 8.08
CA LEU A 101 -7.70 6.87 7.04
C LEU A 101 -6.57 6.04 7.66
N ILE A 102 -6.20 4.92 7.03
CA ILE A 102 -4.97 4.17 7.31
C ILE A 102 -4.03 4.38 6.12
N ILE A 103 -2.78 4.79 6.38
CA ILE A 103 -1.70 4.79 5.40
C ILE A 103 -0.57 3.94 5.96
N ALA A 104 -0.09 2.96 5.20
CA ALA A 104 0.98 2.09 5.68
C ALA A 104 1.84 1.53 4.54
N SER A 105 3.06 1.12 4.87
CA SER A 105 3.93 0.33 3.99
C SER A 105 3.37 -1.07 3.74
N ASP A 106 3.90 -1.72 2.71
CA ASP A 106 3.67 -3.13 2.37
C ASP A 106 3.90 -4.08 3.55
N GLY A 107 4.88 -3.81 4.41
CA GLY A 107 5.09 -4.58 5.64
C GLY A 107 3.82 -4.73 6.52
N LEU A 108 2.89 -3.76 6.48
CA LEU A 108 1.56 -3.95 7.10
C LEU A 108 0.63 -4.73 6.17
N TRP A 109 0.50 -4.29 4.93
CA TRP A 109 -0.55 -4.76 4.02
C TRP A 109 -0.39 -6.22 3.63
N ASP A 110 0.85 -6.71 3.52
CA ASP A 110 1.18 -8.11 3.26
C ASP A 110 0.90 -9.01 4.47
N ALA A 111 0.86 -8.43 5.68
CA ALA A 111 0.46 -9.13 6.90
C ALA A 111 -1.06 -9.16 7.12
N MET A 112 -1.83 -8.40 6.33
CA MET A 112 -3.28 -8.28 6.50
C MET A 112 -4.05 -9.19 5.56
N LYS A 113 -5.08 -9.86 6.08
CA LYS A 113 -5.98 -10.69 5.26
C LYS A 113 -6.78 -9.89 4.23
N SER A 114 -7.13 -8.65 4.57
CA SER A 114 -7.85 -7.72 3.70
C SER A 114 -7.83 -6.30 4.27
N ASN A 115 -8.14 -5.31 3.43
CA ASN A 115 -8.33 -3.93 3.87
C ASN A 115 -9.46 -3.81 4.91
N ASP A 116 -10.57 -4.55 4.74
CA ASP A 116 -11.68 -4.59 5.71
C ASP A 116 -11.27 -5.17 7.07
N TYR A 117 -10.36 -6.13 7.08
CA TYR A 117 -9.83 -6.70 8.31
C TYR A 117 -9.00 -5.66 9.09
N ALA A 118 -8.13 -4.91 8.41
CA ALA A 118 -7.38 -3.82 9.02
C ALA A 118 -8.31 -2.73 9.58
N VAL A 119 -9.34 -2.33 8.83
CA VAL A 119 -10.38 -1.40 9.31
C VAL A 119 -11.08 -1.94 10.55
N THR A 120 -11.51 -3.21 10.53
CA THR A 120 -12.21 -3.85 11.65
C THR A 120 -11.35 -3.89 12.92
N LEU A 121 -10.06 -4.19 12.79
CA LEU A 121 -9.13 -4.25 13.93
C LEU A 121 -9.06 -2.95 14.72
N VAL A 122 -9.09 -1.81 14.02
CA VAL A 122 -8.89 -0.50 14.66
C VAL A 122 -10.12 0.38 14.70
N ARG A 123 -11.26 -0.01 14.10
CA ARG A 123 -12.44 0.88 13.98
C ARG A 123 -12.84 1.53 15.29
N ASN A 124 -12.92 0.74 16.36
CA ASN A 124 -13.35 1.18 17.69
C ASN A 124 -12.22 1.72 18.57
N VAL A 125 -10.99 1.86 18.05
CA VAL A 125 -9.83 2.37 18.81
C VAL A 125 -9.64 3.86 18.53
N LEU A 126 -10.18 4.70 19.41
CA LEU A 126 -10.27 6.14 19.18
C LEU A 126 -8.90 6.84 19.11
N GLU A 127 -7.94 6.42 19.94
CA GLU A 127 -6.60 6.98 19.97
C GLU A 127 -5.76 6.52 18.76
N PRO A 128 -5.33 7.45 17.87
CA PRO A 128 -4.63 7.07 16.64
C PRO A 128 -3.33 6.29 16.88
N LEU A 129 -2.56 6.66 17.92
CA LEU A 129 -1.31 5.97 18.24
C LEU A 129 -1.54 4.53 18.71
N GLU A 130 -2.62 4.29 19.46
CA GLU A 130 -3.02 2.95 19.88
C GLU A 130 -3.44 2.11 18.67
N ALA A 131 -4.21 2.69 17.75
CA ALA A 131 -4.58 2.05 16.49
C ALA A 131 -3.34 1.65 15.66
N CYS A 132 -2.36 2.56 15.50
CA CYS A 132 -1.08 2.23 14.85
C CYS A 132 -0.34 1.09 15.56
N THR A 133 -0.34 1.09 16.90
CA THR A 133 0.33 0.06 17.71
C THR A 133 -0.30 -1.32 17.50
N ILE A 134 -1.64 -1.39 17.45
CA ILE A 134 -2.37 -2.64 17.18
C ILE A 134 -2.01 -3.17 15.78
N LEU A 135 -1.99 -2.31 14.77
CA LEU A 135 -1.66 -2.67 13.40
C LEU A 135 -0.21 -3.17 13.27
N ASN A 136 0.75 -2.44 13.85
CA ASN A 136 2.17 -2.87 13.88
C ASN A 136 2.35 -4.20 14.62
N LYS A 137 1.69 -4.38 15.77
CA LYS A 137 1.75 -5.63 16.52
C LYS A 137 1.21 -6.80 15.70
N HIS A 138 0.14 -6.58 14.93
CA HIS A 138 -0.39 -7.60 14.02
C HIS A 138 0.65 -8.04 12.98
N ALA A 139 1.35 -7.10 12.35
CA ALA A 139 2.39 -7.39 11.36
C ALA A 139 3.57 -8.18 11.97
N ILE A 140 4.01 -7.80 13.17
CA ILE A 140 5.03 -8.52 13.95
C ILE A 140 4.59 -9.97 14.24
N GLU A 141 3.37 -10.15 14.74
CA GLU A 141 2.82 -11.47 15.05
C GLU A 141 2.63 -12.34 13.80
N PHE A 142 2.29 -11.73 12.66
CA PHE A 142 2.22 -12.41 11.38
C PHE A 142 3.61 -12.92 10.97
N GLY A 143 4.62 -12.04 10.96
CA GLY A 143 6.02 -12.41 10.67
C GLY A 143 6.50 -13.59 11.54
N ALA A 144 6.24 -13.54 12.84
CA ALA A 144 6.61 -14.61 13.75
C ALA A 144 5.95 -15.97 13.39
N LYS A 145 4.71 -15.98 12.89
CA LYS A 145 4.00 -17.20 12.48
C LYS A 145 4.57 -17.83 11.20
N ILE A 146 5.14 -17.01 10.31
CA ILE A 146 5.75 -17.46 9.06
C ILE A 146 7.26 -17.67 9.17
N GLY A 147 7.83 -17.59 10.39
CA GLY A 147 9.25 -17.87 10.65
C GLY A 147 10.19 -16.66 10.53
N TYR A 148 9.66 -15.45 10.43
CA TYR A 148 10.42 -14.20 10.34
C TYR A 148 10.23 -13.38 11.63
N TYR A 149 11.16 -13.51 12.58
CA TYR A 149 11.13 -12.81 13.89
C TYR A 149 12.26 -11.76 13.98
N PRO A 150 12.01 -10.54 14.52
CA PRO A 150 10.78 -10.07 15.17
C PRO A 150 9.69 -9.54 14.22
N GLY A 151 9.83 -9.71 12.90
CA GLY A 151 8.83 -9.32 11.91
C GLY A 151 9.24 -9.77 10.51
N HIS A 152 8.29 -9.72 9.58
CA HIS A 152 8.55 -10.04 8.17
C HIS A 152 9.31 -8.91 7.46
N ASP A 153 8.89 -7.67 7.68
CA ASP A 153 9.40 -6.49 6.98
C ASP A 153 9.26 -5.22 7.85
N ASP A 154 9.89 -4.14 7.42
CA ASP A 154 9.76 -2.83 8.04
C ASP A 154 8.32 -2.32 7.90
N THR A 155 7.68 -2.09 9.05
CA THR A 155 6.27 -1.68 9.10
C THR A 155 6.15 -0.25 9.62
N THR A 156 5.59 0.63 8.81
CA THR A 156 5.21 2.00 9.22
C THR A 156 3.73 2.21 8.97
N VAL A 157 3.02 2.74 9.96
CA VAL A 157 1.56 2.93 9.93
C VAL A 157 1.19 4.32 10.45
N MET A 158 0.31 5.00 9.73
CA MET A 158 -0.31 6.25 10.14
C MET A 158 -1.84 6.10 10.10
N VAL A 159 -2.50 6.39 11.21
CA VAL A 159 -3.96 6.45 11.32
C VAL A 159 -4.39 7.89 11.52
N ILE A 160 -5.31 8.39 10.68
CA ILE A 160 -5.86 9.74 10.77
C ILE A 160 -7.36 9.62 11.05
N ARG A 161 -7.80 10.04 12.24
CA ARG A 161 -9.21 10.12 12.61
C ARG A 161 -9.81 11.40 12.07
N PHE A 162 -10.95 11.31 11.39
CA PHE A 162 -11.67 12.52 11.01
C PHE A 162 -12.52 13.00 12.17
N SER A 163 -12.44 14.29 12.46
CA SER A 163 -13.41 14.92 13.35
C SER A 163 -14.78 14.87 12.70
N ALA A 164 -15.81 14.58 13.49
CA ALA A 164 -17.18 14.89 13.11
C ALA A 164 -17.22 16.35 12.60
N PRO A 165 -18.01 16.65 11.55
CA PRO A 165 -18.18 18.03 11.12
C PRO A 165 -18.47 18.92 12.35
N PRO A 166 -17.89 20.12 12.47
CA PRO A 166 -18.35 21.06 13.49
C PRO A 166 -19.86 21.21 13.33
N GLN A 167 -20.61 20.97 14.43
CA GLN A 167 -22.05 21.19 14.48
C GLN A 167 -22.39 22.67 14.24
#